data_AF-A0A7C6J7D9-F1
#
_entry.id   AF-A0A7C6J7D9-F1
#
_cell.length_a   1.000
_cell.length_b   1.000
_cell.length_c   1.000
_cell.angle_alpha   90.00
_cell.angle_beta   90.00
_cell.angle_gamma   90.00
#
_symmetry.space_group_name_H-M   'P 1'
#
loop_
_entity.id
_entity.type
_entity.pdbx_description
1 polymer ?
#
loop_
_entity_poly.entity_id
_entity_poly.type
_entity_poly.pdbx_seq_one_letter_code
_entity_poly.pdbx_strand_id
1 'polypeptide(L)'
;MKRLFSIICIIVLFLTLSISCFAFDEGDIWDRESDYGIIAVSYRGYHKKVPENSKHAVRLAIANEADAVYLNVKFSSDNVAFLCADDNLSRVTNCTDETLIKDMTAEQILSYRTKNGKGGPNAEVTPYKLTALTEVLKDFGRKTTLILDFDFDRFDDVLELCEQNKCQNNVILVCNTDVKKYNEKLASLEYEPRTILFRKTNIVFTARGCVNAVNDKENASVWLATSNSYGEVWRKNVTSKFNNSRAVVCTAEFELCGRRNDTESYWNDLVSRGYSVIISDDLKGLVEYRNNSKIAGENLRRTVKDIQENYTLPEYKSYIFLDYKKAFNEYMFAAEKIISNAAIAERDAQELIYNLNQTIDDIDYNYKVFERGVTGIKITVTRVIIAVICIALVVIVQIFFFKRRKKQSNEK
;
A
#
# COMPACT_ATOMS: atom_id res chain seq x y z
N MET A 1 -26.93 43.24 -41.26
CA MET A 1 -25.58 42.66 -41.01
C MET A 1 -25.01 43.06 -39.65
N LYS A 2 -24.84 44.35 -39.31
CA LYS A 2 -24.25 44.77 -38.01
C LYS A 2 -24.96 44.25 -36.76
N ARG A 3 -26.31 44.23 -36.74
CA ARG A 3 -27.10 43.67 -35.62
C ARG A 3 -26.99 42.16 -35.48
N LEU A 4 -26.89 41.44 -36.60
CA LEU A 4 -26.73 39.98 -36.58
C LEU A 4 -25.33 39.60 -36.06
N PHE A 5 -24.31 40.38 -36.44
CA PHE A 5 -22.94 40.21 -35.95
C PHE A 5 -22.83 40.46 -34.44
N SER A 6 -23.47 41.52 -33.90
CA SER A 6 -23.49 41.77 -32.46
C SER A 6 -24.20 40.67 -31.66
N ILE A 7 -25.28 40.10 -32.19
CA ILE A 7 -25.99 39.00 -31.50
C ILE A 7 -25.12 37.73 -31.48
N ILE A 8 -24.45 37.41 -32.59
CA ILE A 8 -23.53 36.27 -32.66
C ILE A 8 -22.34 36.48 -31.70
N CYS A 9 -21.79 37.68 -31.61
CA CYS A 9 -20.71 37.97 -30.66
C CYS A 9 -21.15 37.82 -29.19
N ILE A 10 -22.38 38.22 -28.83
CA ILE A 10 -22.89 38.06 -27.46
C ILE A 10 -23.16 36.59 -27.14
N ILE A 11 -23.67 35.82 -28.10
CA ILE A 11 -23.90 34.37 -27.94
C ILE A 11 -22.56 33.64 -27.79
N VAL A 12 -21.54 33.98 -28.59
CA VAL A 12 -20.18 33.43 -28.46
C VAL A 12 -19.55 33.84 -27.13
N LEU A 13 -19.73 35.09 -26.68
CA LEU A 13 -19.24 35.54 -25.37
C LEU A 13 -19.88 34.76 -24.22
N PHE A 14 -21.20 34.53 -24.28
CA PHE A 14 -21.93 33.72 -23.31
C PHE A 14 -21.53 32.23 -23.37
N LEU A 15 -21.29 31.67 -24.55
CA LEU A 15 -20.78 30.30 -24.71
C LEU A 15 -19.34 30.15 -24.17
N THR A 16 -18.50 31.18 -24.27
CA THR A 16 -17.14 31.17 -23.69
C THR A 16 -17.11 31.42 -22.18
N LEU A 17 -18.10 32.15 -21.63
CA LEU A 17 -18.31 32.31 -20.19
C LEU A 17 -18.99 31.09 -19.55
N SER A 18 -19.55 30.20 -20.38
CA SER A 18 -20.14 28.91 -19.98
C SER A 18 -19.17 27.75 -20.17
N ILE A 19 -17.86 28.01 -20.29
CA ILE A 19 -16.88 26.99 -19.88
C ILE A 19 -17.10 26.86 -18.40
N SER A 20 -18.04 25.98 -18.04
CA SER A 20 -18.11 25.35 -16.75
C SER A 20 -16.67 25.11 -16.35
N CYS A 21 -16.31 25.60 -15.16
CA CYS A 21 -15.31 24.91 -14.39
C CYS A 21 -15.80 23.47 -14.38
N PHE A 22 -15.36 22.66 -15.34
CA PHE A 22 -15.23 21.25 -15.12
C PHE A 22 -14.26 21.24 -13.95
N ALA A 23 -14.83 21.24 -12.74
CA ALA A 23 -14.23 20.53 -11.65
C ALA A 23 -13.85 19.22 -12.30
N PHE A 24 -12.55 19.06 -12.54
CA PHE A 24 -12.01 17.79 -12.94
C PHE A 24 -12.44 16.89 -11.79
N ASP A 25 -13.52 16.16 -11.99
CA ASP A 25 -13.92 15.04 -11.14
C ASP A 25 -12.91 13.95 -11.49
N GLU A 26 -11.66 14.23 -11.15
CA GLU A 26 -10.61 13.25 -11.04
C GLU A 26 -11.19 12.30 -10.00
N GLY A 27 -11.69 11.15 -10.47
CA GLY A 27 -12.38 10.19 -9.64
C GLY A 27 -11.64 10.01 -8.32
N ASP A 28 -12.39 9.88 -7.24
CA ASP A 28 -11.86 9.88 -5.89
C ASP A 28 -10.64 8.94 -5.76
N ILE A 29 -9.46 9.53 -5.56
CA ILE A 29 -8.20 8.78 -5.47
C ILE A 29 -8.22 7.73 -4.36
N TRP A 30 -9.09 7.91 -3.37
CA TRP A 30 -9.21 7.04 -2.22
C TRP A 30 -10.21 5.91 -2.38
N ASP A 31 -11.07 5.99 -3.39
CA ASP A 31 -11.90 4.87 -3.78
C ASP A 31 -10.98 3.70 -4.16
N ARG A 32 -11.31 2.49 -3.71
CA ARG A 32 -10.57 1.27 -4.06
C ARG A 32 -10.84 0.85 -5.50
N GLU A 33 -12.02 1.16 -6.04
CA GLU A 33 -12.37 0.89 -7.44
C GLU A 33 -11.73 1.89 -8.40
N SER A 34 -11.16 2.97 -7.87
CA SER A 34 -10.39 3.90 -8.69
C SER A 34 -9.15 3.21 -9.28
N ASP A 35 -8.80 3.56 -10.52
CA ASP A 35 -7.59 3.09 -11.21
C ASP A 35 -6.27 3.44 -10.49
N TYR A 36 -6.35 4.13 -9.36
CA TYR A 36 -5.21 4.49 -8.53
C TYR A 36 -4.68 3.24 -7.84
N GLY A 37 -3.61 2.68 -8.40
CA GLY A 37 -2.94 1.52 -7.82
C GLY A 37 -2.35 1.79 -6.44
N ILE A 38 -1.07 2.17 -6.39
CA ILE A 38 -0.41 2.60 -5.15
C ILE A 38 -0.68 4.11 -4.96
N ILE A 39 -1.07 4.51 -3.74
CA ILE A 39 -1.22 5.92 -3.35
C ILE A 39 0.06 6.35 -2.63
N ALA A 40 0.80 7.27 -3.26
CA ALA A 40 2.04 7.86 -2.75
C ALA A 40 1.74 9.09 -1.87
N VAL A 41 1.91 8.94 -0.56
CA VAL A 41 1.62 10.00 0.41
C VAL A 41 2.90 10.64 0.93
N SER A 42 3.00 11.96 0.81
CA SER A 42 4.13 12.73 1.35
C SER A 42 3.99 12.90 2.87
N TYR A 43 4.93 12.35 3.64
CA TYR A 43 4.96 12.47 5.10
C TYR A 43 5.35 13.89 5.55
N ARG A 44 4.44 14.60 6.22
CA ARG A 44 4.61 16.00 6.69
C ARG A 44 4.90 17.00 5.57
N GLY A 45 4.48 16.67 4.33
CA GLY A 45 4.81 17.41 3.11
C GLY A 45 6.24 17.19 2.62
N TYR A 46 6.62 17.77 1.47
CA TYR A 46 7.96 17.60 0.91
C TYR A 46 8.94 18.59 1.55
N HIS A 47 9.43 18.23 2.73
CA HIS A 47 10.12 19.14 3.65
C HIS A 47 11.65 19.16 3.52
N LYS A 48 12.27 18.47 2.56
CA LYS A 48 13.75 18.45 2.44
C LYS A 48 14.41 19.85 2.37
N LYS A 49 13.68 20.89 1.92
CA LYS A 49 14.17 22.28 1.79
C LYS A 49 13.24 23.35 2.37
N VAL A 50 12.14 22.94 3.01
CA VAL A 50 11.19 23.85 3.69
C VAL A 50 10.76 23.21 5.02
N PRO A 51 10.25 23.96 6.00
CA PRO A 51 9.80 23.36 7.26
C PRO A 51 8.77 22.24 7.03
N GLU A 52 8.90 21.14 7.79
CA GLU A 52 7.86 20.11 7.86
C GLU A 52 6.52 20.69 8.31
N ASN A 53 5.40 20.03 7.98
CA ASN A 53 4.08 20.46 8.40
C ASN A 53 3.79 21.93 8.03
N SER A 54 4.12 22.33 6.80
CA SER A 54 3.92 23.70 6.33
C SER A 54 3.22 23.76 4.99
N LYS A 55 2.55 24.88 4.70
CA LYS A 55 1.95 25.12 3.38
C LYS A 55 2.97 25.07 2.23
N HIS A 56 4.23 25.39 2.52
CA HIS A 56 5.32 25.30 1.57
C HIS A 56 5.67 23.84 1.26
N ALA A 57 5.72 22.98 2.30
CA ALA A 57 5.93 21.55 2.14
C ALA A 57 4.77 20.88 1.36
N VAL A 58 3.53 21.30 1.62
CA VAL A 58 2.35 20.85 0.85
C VAL A 58 2.47 21.23 -0.63
N ARG A 59 2.76 22.51 -0.92
CA ARG A 59 2.95 22.98 -2.31
C ARG A 59 4.05 22.19 -3.03
N LEU A 60 5.16 21.91 -2.34
CA LEU A 60 6.25 21.14 -2.91
C LEU A 60 5.89 19.65 -3.10
N ALA A 61 5.09 19.07 -2.21
CA ALA A 61 4.61 17.69 -2.38
C ALA A 61 3.74 17.56 -3.64
N ILE A 62 2.79 18.48 -3.85
CA ILE A 62 1.96 18.53 -5.07
C ILE A 62 2.84 18.69 -6.31
N ALA A 63 3.81 19.60 -6.28
CA ALA A 63 4.74 19.82 -7.39
C ALA A 63 5.66 18.62 -7.68
N ASN A 64 5.75 17.65 -6.77
CA ASN A 64 6.48 16.39 -6.94
C ASN A 64 5.52 15.19 -7.00
N GLU A 65 4.29 15.41 -7.49
CA GLU A 65 3.31 14.36 -7.87
C GLU A 65 2.87 13.44 -6.73
N ALA A 66 2.87 13.94 -5.49
CA ALA A 66 2.22 13.25 -4.37
C ALA A 66 0.71 13.11 -4.63
N ASP A 67 0.15 11.93 -4.38
CA ASP A 67 -1.30 11.70 -4.46
C ASP A 67 -2.01 12.32 -3.24
N ALA A 68 -1.35 12.29 -2.08
CA ALA A 68 -1.84 12.94 -0.87
C ALA A 68 -0.70 13.47 0.01
N VAL A 69 -1.06 14.34 0.96
CA VAL A 69 -0.11 14.90 1.93
C VAL A 69 -0.57 14.61 3.35
N TYR A 70 0.26 13.90 4.11
CA TYR A 70 0.03 13.64 5.53
C TYR A 70 0.55 14.81 6.36
N LEU A 71 -0.28 15.33 7.28
CA LEU A 71 0.03 16.47 8.13
C LEU A 71 -0.45 16.21 9.56
N ASN A 72 0.29 16.75 10.54
CA ASN A 72 -0.07 16.68 11.95
C ASN A 72 -0.69 18.01 12.41
N VAL A 73 -1.73 17.95 13.24
CA VAL A 73 -2.46 19.11 13.74
C VAL A 73 -2.43 19.14 15.27
N LYS A 74 -2.12 20.31 15.82
CA LYS A 74 -2.19 20.65 17.25
C LYS A 74 -3.02 21.92 17.42
N PHE A 75 -3.57 22.12 18.60
CA PHE A 75 -4.39 23.29 18.90
C PHE A 75 -3.73 24.14 19.97
N SER A 76 -3.84 25.46 19.80
CA SER A 76 -3.48 26.46 20.80
C SER A 76 -4.50 26.52 21.94
N SER A 77 -4.17 27.26 23.01
CA SER A 77 -5.05 27.46 24.17
C SER A 77 -6.33 28.24 23.84
N ASP A 78 -6.30 29.04 22.78
CA ASP A 78 -7.41 29.83 22.23
C ASP A 78 -8.07 29.17 21.00
N ASN A 79 -7.93 27.84 20.89
CA ASN A 79 -8.60 26.98 19.94
C ASN A 79 -8.24 27.14 18.45
N VAL A 80 -7.04 27.64 18.14
CA VAL A 80 -6.54 27.75 16.77
C VAL A 80 -5.75 26.51 16.40
N ALA A 81 -6.12 25.86 15.28
CA ALA A 81 -5.44 24.69 14.75
C ALA A 81 -4.16 25.08 13.98
N PHE A 82 -3.02 24.49 14.37
CA PHE A 82 -1.72 24.66 13.75
C PHE A 82 -1.15 23.33 13.27
N LEU A 83 -0.37 23.38 12.20
CA LEU A 83 0.36 22.23 11.70
C LEU A 83 1.65 22.02 12.50
N CYS A 84 1.70 20.96 13.30
CA CYS A 84 2.85 20.57 14.11
C CYS A 84 2.72 19.11 14.55
N ALA A 85 3.82 18.35 14.54
CA ALA A 85 3.83 16.98 15.04
C ALA A 85 4.04 16.88 16.56
N ASP A 86 4.91 17.74 17.08
CA ASP A 86 5.31 17.70 18.49
C ASP A 86 4.31 18.45 19.38
N ASP A 87 4.34 18.15 20.67
CA ASP A 87 3.52 18.85 21.66
C ASP A 87 4.05 20.25 22.01
N ASN A 88 5.33 20.55 21.73
CA ASN A 88 5.93 21.88 21.89
C ASN A 88 6.66 22.33 20.61
N LEU A 89 7.10 23.59 20.59
CA LEU A 89 7.66 24.23 19.39
C LEU A 89 9.19 24.12 19.26
N SER A 90 9.89 23.60 20.27
CA SER A 90 11.34 23.74 20.41
C SER A 90 12.16 23.08 19.28
N ARG A 91 11.73 21.90 18.82
CA ARG A 91 12.37 21.18 17.71
C ARG A 91 12.19 21.92 16.39
N VAL A 92 10.98 22.38 16.11
CA VAL A 92 10.56 22.85 14.77
C VAL A 92 10.59 24.36 14.59
N THR A 93 10.87 25.13 15.65
CA THR A 93 10.97 26.59 15.61
C THR A 93 12.23 27.10 16.33
N ASN A 94 12.45 28.42 16.28
CA ASN A 94 13.43 29.10 17.11
C ASN A 94 12.98 29.34 18.57
N CYS A 95 11.83 28.82 19.00
CA CYS A 95 11.43 28.79 20.40
C CYS A 95 12.41 27.94 21.22
N THR A 96 12.82 28.42 22.38
CA THR A 96 13.64 27.66 23.35
C THR A 96 12.83 27.17 24.55
N ASP A 97 11.57 27.60 24.66
CA ASP A 97 10.64 27.17 25.70
C ASP A 97 10.04 25.81 25.34
N GLU A 98 9.86 24.95 26.35
CA GLU A 98 9.24 23.62 26.23
C GLU A 98 7.72 23.65 26.51
N THR A 99 7.13 24.84 26.71
CA THR A 99 5.69 25.05 26.87
C THR A 99 4.93 24.36 25.76
N LEU A 100 3.89 23.63 26.14
CA LEU A 100 3.07 22.86 25.22
C LEU A 100 2.21 23.81 24.38
N ILE A 101 2.00 23.46 23.11
CA ILE A 101 1.21 24.27 22.16
C ILE A 101 -0.20 24.55 22.72
N LYS A 102 -0.80 23.57 23.39
CA LYS A 102 -2.14 23.69 24.02
C LYS A 102 -2.22 24.73 25.14
N ASP A 103 -1.07 25.16 25.66
CA ASP A 103 -0.94 26.14 26.74
C ASP A 103 -0.46 27.51 26.22
N MET A 104 -0.29 27.66 24.90
CA MET A 104 0.11 28.90 24.23
C MET A 104 -1.03 29.48 23.40
N THR A 105 -1.15 30.81 23.33
CA THR A 105 -2.07 31.47 22.41
C THR A 105 -1.57 31.44 20.98
N ALA A 106 -2.47 31.59 20.01
CA ALA A 106 -2.10 31.70 18.60
C ALA A 106 -1.11 32.85 18.33
N GLU A 107 -1.26 33.97 19.03
CA GLU A 107 -0.35 35.11 18.92
C GLU A 107 1.07 34.75 19.38
N GLN A 108 1.21 34.07 20.51
CA GLN A 108 2.51 33.60 21.02
C GLN A 108 3.16 32.62 20.03
N ILE A 109 2.40 31.65 19.52
CA ILE A 109 2.87 30.67 18.54
C ILE A 109 3.37 31.37 17.27
N LEU A 110 2.62 32.34 16.75
CA LEU A 110 2.94 33.10 15.53
C LEU A 110 4.08 34.12 15.70
N SER A 111 4.60 34.31 16.91
CA SER A 111 5.77 35.13 17.17
C SER A 111 7.07 34.44 16.69
N TYR A 112 7.11 33.10 16.75
CA TYR A 112 8.28 32.30 16.39
C TYR A 112 8.45 32.10 14.89
N ARG A 113 9.62 31.59 14.52
CA ARG A 113 10.00 31.24 13.16
C ARG A 113 10.36 29.78 13.06
N THR A 114 9.87 29.11 12.02
CA THR A 114 10.06 27.67 11.81
C THR A 114 11.47 27.39 11.29
N LYS A 115 12.00 26.22 11.65
CA LYS A 115 13.28 25.69 11.17
C LYS A 115 13.06 24.85 9.93
N ASN A 116 14.08 24.76 9.08
CA ASN A 116 14.01 24.00 7.84
C ASN A 116 13.94 22.48 8.10
N GLY A 117 13.37 21.72 7.16
CA GLY A 117 13.24 20.27 7.26
C GLY A 117 12.46 19.84 8.49
N LYS A 118 12.94 18.76 9.13
CA LYS A 118 12.40 18.27 10.40
C LYS A 118 12.86 19.07 11.62
N GLY A 119 13.42 20.27 11.42
CA GLY A 119 13.99 21.06 12.50
C GLY A 119 15.16 20.37 13.20
N GLY A 120 15.29 20.59 14.51
CA GLY A 120 16.39 20.10 15.33
C GLY A 120 17.44 21.18 15.63
N PRO A 121 18.49 20.84 16.39
CA PRO A 121 19.47 21.80 16.89
C PRO A 121 20.31 22.46 15.78
N ASN A 122 20.53 21.75 14.66
CA ASN A 122 21.36 22.21 13.55
C ASN A 122 20.56 22.76 12.37
N ALA A 123 19.23 22.82 12.48
CA ALA A 123 18.39 23.29 11.38
C ALA A 123 18.36 24.81 11.31
N GLU A 124 18.51 25.34 10.09
CA GLU A 124 18.45 26.77 9.81
C GLU A 124 17.05 27.33 10.12
N VAL A 125 17.01 28.48 10.80
CA VAL A 125 15.77 29.21 11.03
C VAL A 125 15.35 29.90 9.74
N THR A 126 14.11 29.67 9.32
CA THR A 126 13.54 30.24 8.10
C THR A 126 12.77 31.53 8.40
N PRO A 127 12.42 32.36 7.41
CA PRO A 127 11.53 33.50 7.63
C PRO A 127 10.05 33.10 7.84
N TYR A 128 9.71 31.81 7.74
CA TYR A 128 8.33 31.34 7.83
C TYR A 128 7.85 31.24 9.28
N LYS A 129 6.54 31.42 9.46
CA LYS A 129 5.84 31.14 10.72
C LYS A 129 5.28 29.72 10.71
N LEU A 130 4.82 29.26 11.88
CA LEU A 130 4.03 28.04 11.94
C LEU A 130 2.75 28.21 11.11
N THR A 131 2.37 27.17 10.37
CA THR A 131 1.22 27.25 9.44
C THR A 131 -0.07 26.92 10.18
N ALA A 132 -1.07 27.80 10.14
CA ALA A 132 -2.41 27.45 10.62
C ALA A 132 -3.09 26.46 9.67
N LEU A 133 -3.86 25.50 10.18
CA LEU A 133 -4.57 24.52 9.37
C LEU A 133 -5.50 25.18 8.34
N THR A 134 -6.19 26.26 8.75
CA THR A 134 -7.10 27.01 7.87
C THR A 134 -6.41 27.59 6.65
N GLU A 135 -5.12 27.94 6.72
CA GLU A 135 -4.36 28.39 5.54
C GLU A 135 -4.22 27.24 4.53
N VAL A 136 -3.93 26.03 5.00
CA VAL A 136 -3.77 24.86 4.12
C VAL A 136 -5.10 24.39 3.55
N LEU A 137 -6.17 24.37 4.35
CA LEU A 137 -7.51 24.01 3.86
C LEU A 137 -7.97 24.98 2.76
N LYS A 138 -7.77 26.29 2.94
CA LYS A 138 -8.11 27.31 1.93
C LYS A 138 -7.30 27.16 0.64
N ASP A 139 -5.99 26.97 0.78
CA ASP A 139 -5.08 26.99 -0.37
C ASP A 139 -5.07 25.67 -1.15
N PHE A 140 -5.25 24.53 -0.46
CA PHE A 140 -5.01 23.19 -1.01
C PHE A 140 -6.12 22.19 -0.79
N GLY A 141 -7.08 22.44 0.12
CA GLY A 141 -8.14 21.49 0.48
C GLY A 141 -9.07 21.11 -0.68
N ARG A 142 -8.98 21.78 -1.84
CA ARG A 142 -9.72 21.41 -3.07
C ARG A 142 -8.79 21.07 -4.25
N LYS A 143 -7.49 20.90 -3.99
CA LYS A 143 -6.44 20.71 -5.02
C LYS A 143 -5.64 19.43 -4.82
N THR A 144 -5.64 18.89 -3.62
CA THR A 144 -4.93 17.66 -3.26
C THR A 144 -5.70 17.00 -2.13
N THR A 145 -5.51 15.70 -1.95
CA THR A 145 -5.96 15.03 -0.74
C THR A 145 -5.04 15.37 0.43
N LEU A 146 -5.63 15.73 1.57
CA LEU A 146 -4.93 15.99 2.82
C LEU A 146 -5.30 14.91 3.83
N ILE A 147 -4.30 14.27 4.44
CA ILE A 147 -4.48 13.31 5.53
C ILE A 147 -4.09 14.01 6.82
N LEU A 148 -5.06 14.26 7.70
CA LEU A 148 -4.85 15.01 8.94
C LEU A 148 -4.80 14.05 10.13
N ASP A 149 -3.68 14.07 10.85
CA ASP A 149 -3.50 13.39 12.13
C ASP A 149 -3.57 14.40 13.26
N PHE A 150 -4.46 14.14 14.21
CA PHE A 150 -4.84 15.04 15.28
C PHE A 150 -5.31 14.23 16.49
N ASP A 151 -5.43 14.88 17.64
CA ASP A 151 -6.01 14.25 18.83
C ASP A 151 -7.49 13.94 18.58
N PHE A 152 -7.90 12.66 18.66
CA PHE A 152 -9.25 12.22 18.31
C PHE A 152 -10.35 12.93 19.10
N ASP A 153 -10.06 13.47 20.29
CA ASP A 153 -11.04 14.27 21.05
C ASP A 153 -11.37 15.62 20.38
N ARG A 154 -10.57 16.03 19.39
CA ARG A 154 -10.76 17.23 18.54
C ARG A 154 -11.42 16.91 17.20
N PHE A 155 -12.02 15.73 17.04
CA PHE A 155 -12.65 15.29 15.79
C PHE A 155 -13.66 16.30 15.24
N ASP A 156 -14.57 16.77 16.08
CA ASP A 156 -15.64 17.67 15.64
C ASP A 156 -15.07 19.03 15.22
N ASP A 157 -14.06 19.55 15.93
CA ASP A 157 -13.39 20.81 15.55
C ASP A 157 -12.69 20.71 14.20
N VAL A 158 -11.98 19.61 13.94
CA VAL A 158 -11.29 19.42 12.65
C VAL A 158 -12.30 19.22 11.52
N LEU A 159 -13.38 18.47 11.75
CA LEU A 159 -14.45 18.28 10.79
C LEU A 159 -15.12 19.62 10.44
N GLU A 160 -15.46 20.43 11.44
CA GLU A 160 -16.05 21.76 11.26
C GLU A 160 -15.13 22.66 10.43
N LEU A 161 -13.82 22.67 10.71
CA LEU A 161 -12.85 23.41 9.90
C LEU A 161 -12.85 22.94 8.43
N CYS A 162 -13.02 21.65 8.17
CA CYS A 162 -13.10 21.13 6.81
C CYS A 162 -14.39 21.57 6.10
N GLU A 163 -15.53 21.56 6.79
CA GLU A 163 -16.83 21.99 6.27
C GLU A 163 -16.86 23.49 5.98
N GLN A 164 -16.37 24.31 6.90
CA GLN A 164 -16.25 25.76 6.73
C GLN A 164 -15.41 26.12 5.50
N ASN A 165 -14.42 25.29 5.16
CA ASN A 165 -13.57 25.47 3.98
C ASN A 165 -14.02 24.67 2.75
N LYS A 166 -15.15 23.94 2.84
CA LYS A 166 -15.77 23.14 1.77
C LYS A 166 -14.79 22.16 1.13
N CYS A 167 -14.02 21.47 1.96
CA CYS A 167 -12.97 20.53 1.55
C CYS A 167 -13.13 19.12 2.16
N GLN A 168 -14.26 18.83 2.80
CA GLN A 168 -14.51 17.55 3.47
C GLN A 168 -14.35 16.33 2.56
N ASN A 169 -14.60 16.47 1.25
CA ASN A 169 -14.43 15.38 0.28
C ASN A 169 -12.97 15.11 -0.10
N ASN A 170 -12.03 15.98 0.27
CA ASN A 170 -10.61 15.87 -0.05
C ASN A 170 -9.74 15.79 1.22
N VAL A 171 -10.36 15.72 2.40
CA VAL A 171 -9.67 15.62 3.67
C VAL A 171 -10.00 14.27 4.31
N ILE A 172 -8.96 13.60 4.80
CA ILE A 172 -9.06 12.31 5.48
C ILE A 172 -8.60 12.46 6.90
N LEU A 173 -9.46 12.04 7.81
CA LEU A 173 -9.25 12.18 9.24
C LEU A 173 -8.64 10.89 9.81
N VAL A 174 -7.42 10.98 10.33
CA VAL A 174 -6.78 9.84 11.01
C VAL A 174 -7.41 9.69 12.38
N CYS A 175 -8.10 8.58 12.60
CA CYS A 175 -8.80 8.25 13.83
C CYS A 175 -7.94 7.31 14.67
N ASN A 176 -7.12 7.88 15.57
CA ASN A 176 -6.36 7.09 16.54
C ASN A 176 -7.22 6.79 17.78
N THR A 177 -8.05 5.76 17.66
CA THR A 177 -9.00 5.37 18.72
C THR A 177 -9.35 3.88 18.62
N ASP A 178 -10.15 3.35 19.55
CA ASP A 178 -10.67 2.00 19.45
C ASP A 178 -11.90 1.88 18.55
N VAL A 179 -12.18 0.65 18.09
CA VAL A 179 -13.27 0.36 17.14
C VAL A 179 -14.63 0.79 17.69
N LYS A 180 -14.86 0.67 19.00
CA LYS A 180 -16.14 1.05 19.62
C LYS A 180 -16.31 2.56 19.54
N LYS A 181 -15.34 3.33 20.07
CA LYS A 181 -15.39 4.80 20.06
C LYS A 181 -15.40 5.36 18.61
N TYR A 182 -14.69 4.72 17.69
CA TYR A 182 -14.73 5.04 16.26
C TYR A 182 -16.14 4.89 15.67
N ASN A 183 -16.78 3.73 15.84
CA ASN A 183 -18.11 3.48 15.30
C ASN A 183 -19.18 4.35 15.96
N GLU A 184 -19.10 4.59 17.27
CA GLU A 184 -19.99 5.50 17.99
C GLU A 184 -19.87 6.93 17.46
N LYS A 185 -18.64 7.42 17.21
CA LYS A 185 -18.43 8.73 16.60
C LYS A 185 -19.03 8.80 15.20
N LEU A 186 -18.72 7.86 14.31
CA LEU A 186 -19.27 7.89 12.95
C LEU A 186 -20.79 7.77 12.89
N ALA A 187 -21.40 6.95 13.75
CA ALA A 187 -22.86 6.83 13.82
C ALA A 187 -23.56 8.10 14.32
N SER A 188 -22.82 9.03 14.94
CA SER A 188 -23.36 10.30 15.44
C SER A 188 -23.38 11.42 14.39
N LEU A 189 -22.73 11.21 13.25
CA LEU A 189 -22.58 12.24 12.20
C LEU A 189 -23.72 12.18 11.19
N GLU A 190 -24.04 13.33 10.59
CA GLU A 190 -25.08 13.43 9.55
C GLU A 190 -24.65 12.80 8.21
N TYR A 191 -23.34 12.73 7.97
CA TYR A 191 -22.72 12.09 6.81
C TYR A 191 -21.47 11.34 7.25
N GLU A 192 -21.02 10.39 6.44
CA GLU A 192 -19.81 9.62 6.71
C GLU A 192 -18.57 10.35 6.14
N PRO A 193 -17.71 10.96 6.99
CA PRO A 193 -16.49 11.61 6.53
C PRO A 193 -15.44 10.58 6.11
N ARG A 194 -14.45 11.03 5.35
CA ARG A 194 -13.31 10.17 4.98
C ARG A 194 -12.38 9.97 6.14
N THR A 195 -12.02 8.72 6.40
CA THR A 195 -11.29 8.36 7.62
C THR A 195 -10.24 7.27 7.38
N ILE A 196 -9.19 7.33 8.21
CA ILE A 196 -8.25 6.23 8.40
C ILE A 196 -8.33 5.81 9.86
N LEU A 197 -8.82 4.61 10.15
CA LEU A 197 -8.74 4.03 11.49
C LEU A 197 -7.29 3.59 11.76
N PHE A 198 -6.61 4.26 12.68
CA PHE A 198 -5.23 3.94 13.06
C PHE A 198 -5.17 3.04 14.29
N ARG A 199 -4.32 2.01 14.24
CA ARG A 199 -3.99 1.22 15.42
C ARG A 199 -2.57 0.64 15.37
N LYS A 200 -1.76 0.96 16.38
CA LYS A 200 -0.52 0.21 16.67
C LYS A 200 -0.85 -1.05 17.48
N THR A 201 -0.64 -2.25 16.94
CA THR A 201 -0.94 -3.52 17.62
C THR A 201 -0.19 -4.73 17.05
N ASN A 202 0.05 -5.75 17.89
CA ASN A 202 0.48 -7.09 17.48
C ASN A 202 -0.60 -8.16 17.71
N ILE A 203 -1.77 -7.78 18.20
CA ILE A 203 -2.85 -8.71 18.54
C ILE A 203 -3.72 -8.91 17.30
N VAL A 204 -3.73 -10.14 16.77
CA VAL A 204 -4.45 -10.50 15.54
C VAL A 204 -5.95 -10.16 15.61
N PHE A 205 -6.60 -10.34 16.76
CA PHE A 205 -8.02 -10.03 16.93
C PHE A 205 -8.29 -8.53 16.89
N THR A 206 -7.42 -7.71 17.49
CA THR A 206 -7.51 -6.25 17.42
C THR A 206 -7.30 -5.78 15.98
N ALA A 207 -6.28 -6.29 15.30
CA ALA A 207 -5.99 -5.98 13.90
C ALA A 207 -7.20 -6.29 13.01
N ARG A 208 -7.74 -7.52 13.09
CA ARG A 208 -8.93 -7.93 12.33
C ARG A 208 -10.16 -7.11 12.69
N GLY A 209 -10.34 -6.76 13.96
CA GLY A 209 -11.43 -5.89 14.40
C GLY A 209 -11.40 -4.53 13.71
N CYS A 210 -10.21 -3.92 13.59
CA CYS A 210 -10.04 -2.67 12.84
C CYS A 210 -10.35 -2.83 11.35
N VAL A 211 -9.87 -3.90 10.71
CA VAL A 211 -10.17 -4.18 9.29
C VAL A 211 -11.67 -4.36 9.06
N ASN A 212 -12.34 -5.16 9.89
CA ASN A 212 -13.78 -5.38 9.77
C ASN A 212 -14.59 -4.10 10.01
N ALA A 213 -14.12 -3.20 10.88
CA ALA A 213 -14.81 -1.94 11.17
C ALA A 213 -14.82 -0.93 10.01
N VAL A 214 -13.96 -1.14 8.99
CA VAL A 214 -13.85 -0.27 7.82
C VAL A 214 -14.22 -0.96 6.50
N ASN A 215 -14.27 -2.28 6.45
CA ASN A 215 -14.47 -3.02 5.20
C ASN A 215 -15.81 -2.79 4.50
N ASP A 216 -16.86 -2.48 5.25
CA ASP A 216 -18.20 -2.26 4.69
C ASP A 216 -18.48 -0.77 4.43
N LYS A 217 -17.45 0.07 4.52
CA LYS A 217 -17.54 1.53 4.41
C LYS A 217 -16.74 2.00 3.20
N GLU A 218 -17.36 2.82 2.36
CA GLU A 218 -16.74 3.36 1.13
C GLU A 218 -15.65 4.39 1.46
N ASN A 219 -15.88 5.22 2.48
CA ASN A 219 -15.01 6.34 2.84
C ASN A 219 -13.99 6.01 3.94
N ALA A 220 -13.72 4.72 4.21
CA ALA A 220 -12.88 4.32 5.33
C ALA A 220 -11.71 3.41 4.89
N SER A 221 -10.55 3.72 5.45
CA SER A 221 -9.35 2.90 5.33
C SER A 221 -8.77 2.58 6.70
N VAL A 222 -7.78 1.71 6.76
CA VAL A 222 -7.18 1.30 8.03
C VAL A 222 -5.66 1.32 7.96
N TRP A 223 -5.06 1.91 8.98
CA TRP A 223 -3.63 1.93 9.19
C TRP A 223 -3.27 1.08 10.40
N LEU A 224 -2.77 -0.13 10.14
CA LEU A 224 -2.24 -1.01 11.17
C LEU A 224 -0.72 -0.86 11.27
N ALA A 225 -0.24 -0.53 12.46
CA ALA A 225 1.18 -0.31 12.72
C ALA A 225 1.73 -1.28 13.76
N THR A 226 3.02 -1.57 13.69
CA THR A 226 3.75 -2.28 14.74
C THR A 226 5.25 -2.06 14.58
N SER A 227 6.01 -2.16 15.68
CA SER A 227 7.48 -2.19 15.62
C SER A 227 8.03 -3.60 15.36
N ASN A 228 7.20 -4.64 15.43
CA ASN A 228 7.62 -6.02 15.20
C ASN A 228 7.65 -6.32 13.68
N SER A 229 8.82 -6.65 13.14
CA SER A 229 9.00 -7.04 11.73
C SER A 229 8.19 -8.27 11.33
N TYR A 230 7.89 -9.15 12.28
CA TYR A 230 7.11 -10.38 12.09
C TYR A 230 5.67 -10.29 12.60
N GLY A 231 5.22 -9.07 12.95
CA GLY A 231 3.89 -8.84 13.51
C GLY A 231 2.76 -9.36 12.64
N GLU A 232 1.64 -9.72 13.28
CA GLU A 232 0.48 -10.32 12.60
C GLU A 232 -0.13 -9.42 11.53
N VAL A 233 0.03 -8.11 11.64
CA VAL A 233 -0.48 -7.13 10.66
C VAL A 233 0.16 -7.30 9.27
N TRP A 234 1.37 -7.88 9.18
CA TRP A 234 2.06 -8.15 7.91
C TRP A 234 1.72 -9.51 7.29
N ARG A 235 0.89 -10.32 7.95
CA ARG A 235 0.62 -11.72 7.58
C ARG A 235 -0.72 -11.85 6.88
N LYS A 236 -0.84 -12.87 6.02
CA LYS A 236 -2.09 -13.21 5.30
C LYS A 236 -3.30 -13.34 6.22
N ASN A 237 -3.10 -13.75 7.48
CA ASN A 237 -4.16 -13.84 8.48
C ASN A 237 -4.90 -12.51 8.73
N VAL A 238 -4.22 -11.37 8.53
CA VAL A 238 -4.81 -10.04 8.59
C VAL A 238 -4.99 -9.50 7.18
N THR A 239 -3.96 -9.55 6.33
CA THR A 239 -3.99 -8.85 5.04
C THR A 239 -5.01 -9.41 4.04
N SER A 240 -5.33 -10.71 4.11
CA SER A 240 -6.41 -11.29 3.29
C SER A 240 -7.81 -10.80 3.66
N LYS A 241 -7.95 -10.01 4.73
CA LYS A 241 -9.23 -9.45 5.16
C LYS A 241 -9.52 -8.08 4.56
N PHE A 242 -8.56 -7.43 3.89
CA PHE A 242 -8.81 -6.16 3.19
C PHE A 242 -9.65 -6.40 1.93
N ASN A 243 -10.98 -6.22 2.01
CA ASN A 243 -11.87 -6.48 0.87
C ASN A 243 -12.23 -5.22 0.07
N ASN A 244 -12.86 -4.23 0.70
CA ASN A 244 -13.20 -2.96 0.03
C ASN A 244 -12.35 -1.79 0.56
N SER A 245 -11.84 -1.89 1.78
CA SER A 245 -10.97 -0.87 2.36
C SER A 245 -9.53 -0.98 1.84
N ARG A 246 -8.84 0.16 1.75
CA ARG A 246 -7.40 0.22 1.45
C ARG A 246 -6.59 0.08 2.74
N ALA A 247 -5.45 -0.59 2.63
CA ALA A 247 -4.51 -0.78 3.74
C ALA A 247 -3.38 0.25 3.69
N VAL A 248 -3.22 0.99 4.79
CA VAL A 248 -2.26 2.09 4.93
C VAL A 248 -1.05 1.66 5.75
N VAL A 249 0.13 2.12 5.34
CA VAL A 249 1.40 1.97 6.08
C VAL A 249 2.24 3.23 5.99
N CYS A 250 2.96 3.56 7.07
CA CYS A 250 3.95 4.64 7.08
C CYS A 250 5.35 4.05 7.22
N THR A 251 6.17 4.22 6.19
CA THR A 251 7.58 3.84 6.17
C THR A 251 8.52 4.97 6.57
N ALA A 252 8.01 6.21 6.63
CA ALA A 252 8.76 7.35 7.16
C ALA A 252 9.10 7.21 8.66
N GLU A 253 8.38 6.34 9.38
CA GLU A 253 8.62 6.02 10.79
C GLU A 253 8.94 4.53 10.98
N PHE A 254 10.20 4.24 11.30
CA PHE A 254 10.75 2.89 11.47
C PHE A 254 9.95 2.01 12.47
N GLU A 255 9.44 2.63 13.53
CA GLU A 255 8.72 1.94 14.61
C GLU A 255 7.23 1.68 14.31
N LEU A 256 6.73 2.15 13.15
CA LEU A 256 5.35 1.93 12.71
C LEU A 256 5.22 0.84 11.62
N CYS A 257 6.30 0.56 10.89
CA CYS A 257 6.30 -0.36 9.75
C CYS A 257 7.10 -1.66 9.99
N GLY A 258 7.29 -2.05 11.25
CA GLY A 258 8.01 -3.27 11.60
C GLY A 258 9.50 -3.16 11.31
N ARG A 259 10.09 -1.97 11.53
CA ARG A 259 11.51 -1.71 11.30
C ARG A 259 11.93 -1.91 9.84
N ARG A 260 11.05 -1.56 8.91
CA ARG A 260 11.35 -1.51 7.48
C ARG A 260 11.92 -0.13 7.15
N ASN A 261 12.95 -0.09 6.31
CA ASN A 261 13.50 1.18 5.83
C ASN A 261 12.58 1.80 4.78
N ASP A 262 12.58 3.12 4.69
CA ASP A 262 11.82 3.89 3.70
C ASP A 262 12.48 3.82 2.32
N THR A 263 12.27 2.69 1.63
CA THR A 263 12.94 2.35 0.36
C THR A 263 12.06 1.48 -0.52
N GLU A 264 12.30 1.50 -1.83
CA GLU A 264 11.60 0.70 -2.83
C GLU A 264 11.51 -0.80 -2.48
N SER A 265 12.59 -1.41 -2.00
CA SER A 265 12.57 -2.83 -1.67
C SER A 265 11.56 -3.18 -0.58
N TYR A 266 11.36 -2.29 0.40
CA TYR A 266 10.38 -2.51 1.45
C TYR A 266 8.97 -2.06 1.05
N TRP A 267 8.85 -1.04 0.19
CA TRP A 267 7.57 -0.70 -0.42
C TRP A 267 7.03 -1.87 -1.26
N ASN A 268 7.89 -2.53 -2.05
CA ASN A 268 7.52 -3.73 -2.80
C ASN A 268 7.08 -4.89 -1.88
N ASP A 269 7.80 -5.16 -0.79
CA ASP A 269 7.36 -6.16 0.22
C ASP A 269 5.99 -5.81 0.85
N LEU A 270 5.70 -4.52 1.06
CA LEU A 270 4.43 -4.11 1.65
C LEU A 270 3.28 -4.21 0.63
N VAL A 271 3.52 -3.81 -0.62
CA VAL A 271 2.51 -3.93 -1.69
C VAL A 271 2.20 -5.39 -1.99
N SER A 272 3.20 -6.28 -2.04
CA SER A 272 2.97 -7.73 -2.25
C SER A 272 2.14 -8.36 -1.13
N ARG A 273 2.14 -7.75 0.06
CA ARG A 273 1.31 -8.16 1.21
C ARG A 273 -0.11 -7.60 1.16
N GLY A 274 -0.41 -6.67 0.26
CA GLY A 274 -1.73 -6.06 0.07
C GLY A 274 -1.87 -4.62 0.57
N TYR A 275 -0.77 -3.95 0.94
CA TYR A 275 -0.81 -2.52 1.26
C TYR A 275 -0.87 -1.69 -0.03
N SER A 276 -1.70 -0.67 -0.06
CA SER A 276 -1.90 0.17 -1.26
C SER A 276 -1.72 1.66 -1.00
N VAL A 277 -1.57 2.07 0.25
CA VAL A 277 -1.27 3.47 0.61
C VAL A 277 0.00 3.52 1.44
N ILE A 278 0.99 4.25 0.92
CA ILE A 278 2.31 4.33 1.53
C ILE A 278 2.59 5.78 1.88
N ILE A 279 2.84 6.03 3.17
CA ILE A 279 3.28 7.31 3.70
C ILE A 279 4.81 7.29 3.85
N SER A 280 5.49 8.13 3.09
CA SER A 280 6.95 8.10 2.94
C SER A 280 7.57 9.50 3.05
N ASP A 281 8.79 9.54 3.58
CA ASP A 281 9.65 10.71 3.62
C ASP A 281 10.43 10.87 2.30
N ASP A 282 10.62 9.78 1.56
CA ASP A 282 11.22 9.77 0.22
C ASP A 282 10.17 9.78 -0.90
N LEU A 283 9.41 10.88 -0.97
CA LEU A 283 8.34 11.06 -1.95
C LEU A 283 8.76 10.77 -3.40
N LYS A 284 9.95 11.22 -3.82
CA LYS A 284 10.41 11.03 -5.21
C LYS A 284 10.60 9.56 -5.55
N GLY A 285 11.29 8.82 -4.69
CA GLY A 285 11.45 7.38 -4.87
C GLY A 285 10.11 6.67 -4.86
N LEU A 286 9.19 7.07 -3.97
CA LEU A 286 7.87 6.45 -3.89
C LEU A 286 7.02 6.70 -5.14
N VAL A 287 7.06 7.92 -5.69
CA VAL A 287 6.37 8.27 -6.95
C VAL A 287 6.96 7.48 -8.13
N GLU A 288 8.28 7.34 -8.20
CA GLU A 288 8.94 6.52 -9.21
C GLU A 288 8.50 5.05 -9.10
N TYR A 289 8.55 4.49 -7.89
CA TYR A 289 8.08 3.13 -7.64
C TYR A 289 6.61 2.92 -8.00
N ARG A 290 5.72 3.86 -7.62
CA ARG A 290 4.30 3.84 -8.00
C ARG A 290 4.13 3.75 -9.52
N ASN A 291 4.86 4.57 -10.26
CA ASN A 291 4.78 4.63 -11.73
C ASN A 291 5.30 3.33 -12.36
N ASN A 292 6.43 2.79 -11.86
CA ASN A 292 6.98 1.51 -12.33
C ASN A 292 6.03 0.33 -12.03
N SER A 293 5.46 0.29 -10.83
CA SER A 293 4.43 -0.68 -10.44
C SER A 293 3.21 -0.64 -11.36
N LYS A 294 2.75 0.56 -11.74
CA LYS A 294 1.63 0.71 -12.69
C LYS A 294 1.98 0.10 -14.05
N ILE A 295 3.13 0.46 -14.60
CA ILE A 295 3.62 -0.06 -15.89
C ILE A 295 3.78 -1.59 -15.84
N ALA A 296 4.39 -2.13 -14.78
CA ALA A 296 4.56 -3.57 -14.60
C ALA A 296 3.21 -4.30 -14.52
N GLY A 297 2.23 -3.73 -13.81
CA GLY A 297 0.87 -4.24 -13.74
C GLY A 297 0.17 -4.25 -15.10
N GLU A 298 0.27 -3.17 -15.88
CA GLU A 298 -0.27 -3.11 -17.26
C GLU A 298 0.38 -4.15 -18.19
N ASN A 299 1.70 -4.34 -18.08
CA ASN A 299 2.42 -5.35 -18.83
C ASN A 299 1.99 -6.78 -18.45
N LEU A 300 1.75 -7.04 -17.16
CA LEU A 300 1.25 -8.33 -16.69
C LEU A 300 -0.15 -8.61 -17.25
N ARG A 301 -1.06 -7.62 -17.17
CA ARG A 301 -2.42 -7.72 -17.75
C ARG A 301 -2.36 -8.04 -19.24
N ARG A 302 -1.50 -7.35 -19.99
CA ARG A 302 -1.32 -7.59 -21.44
C ARG A 302 -0.78 -9.00 -21.71
N THR A 303 0.21 -9.44 -20.95
CA THR A 303 0.84 -10.76 -21.10
C THR A 303 -0.18 -11.88 -20.83
N VAL A 304 -0.92 -11.79 -19.72
CA VAL A 304 -1.95 -12.78 -19.38
C VAL A 304 -3.03 -12.84 -20.45
N LYS A 305 -3.49 -11.68 -20.94
CA LYS A 305 -4.46 -11.61 -22.03
C LYS A 305 -3.94 -12.25 -23.32
N ASP A 306 -2.72 -11.94 -23.72
CA ASP A 306 -2.09 -12.50 -24.92
C ASP A 306 -1.97 -14.03 -24.82
N ILE A 307 -1.53 -14.56 -23.67
CA ILE A 307 -1.47 -16.00 -23.42
C ILE A 307 -2.87 -16.63 -23.54
N GLN A 308 -3.88 -16.03 -22.92
CA GLN A 308 -5.26 -16.54 -22.96
C GLN A 308 -5.87 -16.55 -24.38
N GLU A 309 -5.52 -15.56 -25.21
CA GLU A 309 -6.05 -15.42 -26.57
C GLU A 309 -5.26 -16.23 -27.61
N ASN A 310 -3.94 -16.32 -27.46
CA ASN A 310 -3.03 -16.76 -28.52
C ASN A 310 -2.24 -18.03 -28.19
N TYR A 311 -2.20 -18.49 -26.93
CA TYR A 311 -1.48 -19.70 -26.54
C TYR A 311 -2.43 -20.81 -26.09
N THR A 312 -2.35 -21.96 -26.77
CA THR A 312 -3.06 -23.17 -26.36
C THR A 312 -2.07 -24.13 -25.70
N LEU A 313 -2.21 -24.32 -24.39
CA LEU A 313 -1.38 -25.26 -23.64
C LEU A 313 -1.52 -26.68 -24.24
N PRO A 314 -0.42 -27.31 -24.71
CA PRO A 314 -0.49 -28.64 -25.30
C PRO A 314 -0.83 -29.71 -24.25
N GLU A 315 -1.25 -30.89 -24.70
CA GLU A 315 -1.54 -32.03 -23.81
C GLU A 315 -0.64 -33.22 -24.14
N TYR A 316 0.27 -33.56 -23.22
CA TYR A 316 1.15 -34.72 -23.33
C TYR A 316 0.94 -35.71 -22.19
N LYS A 317 1.08 -37.01 -22.48
CA LYS A 317 1.00 -38.09 -21.47
C LYS A 317 2.29 -38.25 -20.64
N SER A 318 3.35 -37.52 -20.98
CA SER A 318 4.66 -37.62 -20.32
C SER A 318 4.57 -37.11 -18.88
N TYR A 319 5.12 -37.87 -17.93
CA TYR A 319 5.14 -37.46 -16.52
C TYR A 319 5.96 -36.17 -16.32
N ILE A 320 7.01 -35.96 -17.13
CA ILE A 320 7.84 -34.74 -17.07
C ILE A 320 7.02 -33.51 -17.45
N PHE A 321 6.11 -33.64 -18.43
CA PHE A 321 5.24 -32.54 -18.85
C PHE A 321 4.27 -32.11 -17.73
N LEU A 322 3.88 -33.02 -16.83
CA LEU A 322 2.95 -32.69 -15.73
C LEU A 322 3.52 -31.61 -14.81
N ASP A 323 4.84 -31.58 -14.60
CA ASP A 323 5.49 -30.55 -13.77
C ASP A 323 5.44 -29.18 -14.45
N TYR A 324 5.72 -29.10 -15.76
CA TYR A 324 5.61 -27.86 -16.53
C TYR A 324 4.16 -27.36 -16.61
N LYS A 325 3.21 -28.27 -16.87
CA LYS A 325 1.77 -27.97 -16.86
C LYS A 325 1.34 -27.43 -15.51
N LYS A 326 1.81 -28.02 -14.42
CA LYS A 326 1.51 -27.56 -13.06
C LYS A 326 2.07 -26.15 -12.84
N ALA A 327 3.33 -25.91 -13.18
CA ALA A 327 3.98 -24.60 -13.03
C ALA A 327 3.23 -23.52 -13.84
N PHE A 328 2.91 -23.79 -15.11
CA PHE A 328 2.13 -22.87 -15.95
C PHE A 328 0.80 -22.47 -15.30
N ASN A 329 0.03 -23.46 -14.84
CA ASN A 329 -1.27 -23.21 -14.20
C ASN A 329 -1.11 -22.44 -12.87
N GLU A 330 -0.08 -22.72 -12.08
CA GLU A 330 0.21 -21.99 -10.84
C GLU A 330 0.56 -20.52 -11.11
N TYR A 331 1.38 -20.25 -12.14
CA TYR A 331 1.73 -18.88 -12.54
C TYR A 331 0.54 -18.13 -13.14
N MET A 332 -0.28 -18.77 -13.98
CA MET A 332 -1.50 -18.17 -14.52
C MET A 332 -2.48 -17.79 -13.39
N PHE A 333 -2.72 -18.71 -12.45
CA PHE A 333 -3.58 -18.45 -11.31
C PHE A 333 -3.03 -17.33 -10.41
N ALA A 334 -1.72 -17.30 -10.18
CA ALA A 334 -1.08 -16.24 -9.40
C ALA A 334 -1.20 -14.87 -10.09
N ALA A 335 -1.04 -14.82 -11.42
CA ALA A 335 -1.16 -13.60 -12.21
C ALA A 335 -2.59 -13.05 -12.20
N GLU A 336 -3.60 -13.88 -12.46
CA GLU A 336 -5.01 -13.48 -12.40
C GLU A 336 -5.39 -12.93 -11.03
N LYS A 337 -4.89 -13.57 -9.97
CA LYS A 337 -5.11 -13.10 -8.61
C LYS A 337 -4.52 -11.72 -8.35
N ILE A 338 -3.27 -11.48 -8.73
CA ILE A 338 -2.61 -10.18 -8.46
C ILE A 338 -3.21 -9.07 -9.34
N ILE A 339 -3.61 -9.39 -10.57
CA ILE A 339 -4.33 -8.47 -11.47
C ILE A 339 -5.62 -7.93 -10.82
N SER A 340 -6.30 -8.73 -10.00
CA SER A 340 -7.52 -8.31 -9.28
C SER A 340 -7.28 -7.36 -8.10
N ASN A 341 -6.02 -7.18 -7.67
CA ASN A 341 -5.70 -6.27 -6.59
C ASN A 341 -5.74 -4.81 -7.06
N ALA A 342 -6.09 -3.91 -6.14
CA ALA A 342 -5.97 -2.47 -6.37
C ALA A 342 -4.52 -2.07 -6.68
N ALA A 343 -3.55 -2.53 -5.88
CA ALA A 343 -2.12 -2.28 -6.06
C ALA A 343 -1.37 -3.55 -6.46
N ILE A 344 -0.43 -3.42 -7.40
CA ILE A 344 0.44 -4.50 -7.87
C ILE A 344 1.90 -4.14 -7.56
N ALA A 345 2.60 -5.03 -6.88
CA ALA A 345 4.03 -4.88 -6.61
C ALA A 345 4.82 -5.08 -7.92
N GLU A 346 5.75 -4.16 -8.20
CA GLU A 346 6.52 -4.17 -9.45
C GLU A 346 7.22 -5.52 -9.67
N ARG A 347 7.94 -6.02 -8.65
CA ARG A 347 8.73 -7.26 -8.77
C ARG A 347 7.85 -8.49 -8.93
N ASP A 348 6.72 -8.54 -8.24
CA ASP A 348 5.78 -9.66 -8.36
C ASP A 348 5.24 -9.76 -9.80
N ALA A 349 4.91 -8.62 -10.40
CA ALA A 349 4.47 -8.57 -11.79
C ALA A 349 5.57 -8.98 -12.77
N GLN A 350 6.79 -8.46 -12.61
CA GLN A 350 7.93 -8.81 -13.45
C GLN A 350 8.31 -10.29 -13.35
N GLU A 351 8.33 -10.85 -12.13
CA GLU A 351 8.62 -12.26 -11.88
C GLU A 351 7.57 -13.17 -12.53
N LEU A 352 6.29 -12.83 -12.44
CA LEU A 352 5.23 -13.61 -13.08
C LEU A 352 5.30 -13.56 -14.61
N ILE A 353 5.55 -12.39 -15.21
CA ILE A 353 5.77 -12.27 -16.65
C ILE A 353 6.94 -13.16 -17.10
N TYR A 354 8.07 -13.07 -16.39
CA TYR A 354 9.25 -13.88 -16.69
C TYR A 354 8.94 -15.37 -16.58
N ASN A 355 8.37 -15.82 -15.47
CA ASN A 355 8.08 -17.24 -15.21
C ASN A 355 7.06 -17.81 -16.20
N LEU A 356 6.04 -17.05 -16.60
CA LEU A 356 5.07 -17.47 -17.61
C LEU A 356 5.74 -17.68 -18.97
N ASN A 357 6.49 -16.68 -19.45
CA ASN A 357 7.17 -16.76 -20.74
C ASN A 357 8.22 -17.88 -20.77
N GLN A 358 9.03 -17.99 -19.73
CA GLN A 358 10.00 -19.08 -19.61
C GLN A 358 9.34 -20.46 -19.61
N THR A 359 8.22 -20.62 -18.89
CA THR A 359 7.50 -21.90 -18.86
C THR A 359 6.93 -22.25 -20.25
N ILE A 360 6.43 -21.27 -21.00
CA ILE A 360 5.96 -21.46 -22.38
C ILE A 360 7.14 -21.87 -23.28
N ASP A 361 8.24 -21.11 -23.24
CA ASP A 361 9.44 -21.38 -24.04
C ASP A 361 9.99 -22.79 -23.75
N ASP A 362 10.04 -23.19 -22.47
CA ASP A 362 10.48 -24.53 -22.07
C ASP A 362 9.54 -25.63 -22.57
N ILE A 363 8.23 -25.39 -22.55
CA ILE A 363 7.24 -26.34 -23.07
C ILE A 363 7.44 -26.53 -24.58
N ASP A 364 7.55 -25.43 -25.31
CA ASP A 364 7.69 -25.42 -26.77
C ASP A 364 9.04 -25.98 -27.21
N TYR A 365 10.12 -25.68 -26.50
CA TYR A 365 11.46 -26.22 -26.80
C TYR A 365 11.53 -27.74 -26.58
N ASN A 366 10.91 -28.25 -25.51
CA ASN A 366 10.97 -29.66 -25.13
C ASN A 366 9.87 -30.53 -25.76
N TYR A 367 9.06 -30.01 -26.68
CA TYR A 367 7.89 -30.70 -27.25
C TYR A 367 8.20 -32.15 -27.72
N LYS A 368 9.34 -32.37 -28.40
CA LYS A 368 9.74 -33.71 -28.88
C LYS A 368 9.97 -34.71 -27.74
N VAL A 369 10.46 -34.25 -26.60
CA VAL A 369 10.69 -35.07 -25.41
C VAL A 369 9.35 -35.47 -24.80
N PHE A 370 8.37 -34.56 -24.79
CA PHE A 370 7.03 -34.82 -24.28
C PHE A 370 6.21 -35.73 -25.20
N GLU A 371 6.31 -35.56 -26.53
CA GLU A 371 5.66 -36.39 -27.53
C GLU A 371 6.16 -37.84 -27.52
N ARG A 372 7.48 -38.03 -27.51
CA ARG A 372 8.08 -39.37 -27.48
C ARG A 372 7.72 -40.11 -26.19
N GLY A 373 7.38 -39.34 -25.14
CA GLY A 373 7.51 -39.76 -23.77
C GLY A 373 8.99 -40.04 -23.49
N VAL A 374 9.49 -39.63 -22.33
CA VAL A 374 10.72 -40.30 -21.89
C VAL A 374 10.37 -41.77 -21.84
N THR A 375 11.19 -42.63 -22.45
CA THR A 375 11.24 -44.07 -22.19
C THR A 375 11.66 -44.29 -20.72
N GLY A 376 10.94 -43.66 -19.80
CA GLY A 376 11.00 -43.86 -18.38
C GLY A 376 10.36 -45.20 -18.14
N ILE A 377 11.15 -46.10 -17.57
CA ILE A 377 10.77 -47.43 -17.11
C ILE A 377 9.29 -47.41 -16.70
N LYS A 378 8.41 -48.05 -17.49
CA LYS A 378 7.05 -48.34 -17.03
C LYS A 378 7.19 -49.13 -15.73
N ILE A 379 6.94 -48.49 -14.59
CA ILE A 379 6.81 -49.19 -13.31
C ILE A 379 5.47 -49.90 -13.38
N THR A 380 5.49 -51.14 -13.86
CA THR A 380 4.32 -52.02 -13.82
C THR A 380 4.24 -52.66 -12.44
N VAL A 381 3.03 -52.97 -11.97
CA VAL A 381 2.81 -53.73 -10.73
C VAL A 381 3.70 -54.99 -10.72
N THR A 382 3.84 -55.64 -11.87
CA THR A 382 4.73 -56.78 -12.09
C THR A 382 6.20 -56.47 -11.78
N ARG A 383 6.75 -55.32 -12.21
CA ARG A 383 8.14 -54.93 -11.94
C ARG A 383 8.38 -54.57 -10.47
N VAL A 384 7.38 -53.98 -9.81
CA VAL A 384 7.42 -53.73 -8.35
C VAL A 384 7.41 -55.05 -7.59
N ILE A 385 6.51 -55.98 -7.95
CA ILE A 385 6.46 -57.32 -7.35
C ILE A 385 7.79 -58.05 -7.54
N ILE A 386 8.38 -58.02 -8.74
CA ILE A 386 9.68 -58.64 -9.03
C ILE A 386 10.78 -58.02 -8.15
N ALA A 387 10.82 -56.69 -8.03
CA ALA A 387 11.81 -56.02 -7.18
C ALA A 387 11.67 -56.41 -5.70
N VAL A 388 10.44 -56.48 -5.18
CA VAL A 388 10.16 -56.92 -3.80
C VAL A 388 10.59 -58.37 -3.58
N ILE A 389 10.31 -59.26 -4.54
CA ILE A 389 10.73 -60.67 -4.48
C ILE A 389 12.26 -60.78 -4.50
N CYS A 390 12.95 -60.01 -5.34
CA CYS A 390 14.42 -60.00 -5.39
C CYS A 390 15.03 -59.55 -4.06
N ILE A 391 14.48 -58.50 -3.43
CA ILE A 391 14.93 -58.03 -2.11
C ILE A 391 14.68 -59.10 -1.04
N ALA A 392 13.50 -59.73 -1.04
CA ALA A 392 13.18 -60.80 -0.10
C ALA A 392 14.13 -62.01 -0.25
N LEU A 393 14.46 -62.40 -1.49
CA LEU A 393 15.42 -63.47 -1.77
C LEU A 393 16.83 -63.13 -1.25
N VAL A 394 17.30 -61.90 -1.45
CA VAL A 394 18.60 -61.45 -0.92
C VAL A 394 18.62 -61.56 0.61
N VAL A 395 17.56 -61.13 1.29
CA VAL A 395 17.43 -61.24 2.75
C VAL A 395 17.40 -62.70 3.20
N ILE A 396 16.65 -63.58 2.52
CA ILE A 396 16.59 -65.02 2.84
C ILE A 396 17.98 -65.66 2.68
N VAL A 397 18.70 -65.34 1.61
CA VAL A 397 20.06 -65.83 1.36
C VAL A 397 21.01 -65.34 2.44
N GLN A 398 20.95 -64.06 2.82
CA GLN A 398 21.74 -63.52 3.93
C GLN A 398 21.45 -64.23 5.26
N ILE A 399 20.17 -64.46 5.59
CA ILE A 399 19.78 -65.20 6.79
C ILE A 399 20.29 -66.65 6.75
N PHE A 400 20.21 -67.32 5.60
CA PHE A 400 20.71 -68.67 5.41
C PHE A 400 22.23 -68.74 5.64
N PHE A 401 23.00 -67.84 5.02
CA PHE A 401 24.45 -67.78 5.23
C PHE A 401 24.82 -67.38 6.68
N PHE A 402 24.05 -66.49 7.31
CA PHE A 402 24.24 -66.13 8.71
C PHE A 402 24.01 -67.34 9.64
N LYS A 403 22.92 -68.10 9.45
CA LYS A 403 22.65 -69.33 10.20
C LYS A 403 23.71 -70.40 9.97
N ARG A 404 24.18 -70.57 8.73
CA ARG A 404 25.24 -71.53 8.38
C ARG A 404 26.58 -71.17 9.02
N ARG A 405 26.97 -69.89 9.02
CA ARG A 405 28.16 -69.39 9.72
C ARG A 405 28.06 -69.57 11.24
N LYS A 406 26.88 -69.33 11.82
CA LYS A 406 26.64 -69.56 13.26
C LYS A 406 26.73 -71.05 13.64
N LYS A 407 26.27 -71.95 12.77
CA LYS A 407 26.39 -73.41 12.99
C LYS A 407 27.85 -73.88 12.92
N GLN A 408 28.64 -73.39 11.96
CA GLN A 408 30.07 -73.67 11.86
C GLN A 408 30.92 -73.05 12.99
N SER A 409 30.46 -71.95 13.60
CA SER A 409 31.09 -71.32 14.76
C SER A 409 30.81 -72.05 16.09
N ASN A 410 29.78 -72.89 16.15
CA ASN A 410 29.41 -73.66 17.34
C ASN A 410 29.98 -75.10 17.29
N GLU A 411 30.64 -75.49 16.20
CA GLU A 411 31.30 -76.79 16.00
C GLU A 411 32.85 -76.67 16.04
N LYS A 412 33.37 -75.51 16.46
CA LYS A 412 34.75 -75.28 16.91
C LYS A 412 34.72 -74.90 18.38
#